data_AF-A0A3A9DQB4-F1
#
_entry.id   AF-A0A3A9DQB4-F1
#
_cell.length_a   1.000
_cell.length_b   1.000
_cell.length_c   1.000
_cell.angle_alpha   90.00
_cell.angle_beta   90.00
_cell.angle_gamma   90.00
#
_symmetry.space_group_name_H-M   'P 1'
#
loop_
_entity.id
_entity.type
_entity.pdbx_description
1 polymer ?
#
loop_
_entity_poly.entity_id
_entity_poly.type
_entity_poly.pdbx_seq_one_letter_code
_entity_poly.pdbx_strand_id
1 'polypeptide(L)'
;MDKSYKRRFQKFSESLSDPELINYARQNGKNTFSRKRKMPLKDMLLCCLSKKGLTTAFELRNYFKEKGDLSMQLSIQGYLQQRKRLNPEIFPYLNRNYLMDFYHSDEPKLWNGYLLVAIDGSKAEVPNSKENRETFGNSGNQHSKTGQVRA
;
A
#
# COMPACT_ATOMS: atom_id res chain seq x y z
N MET A 1 15.12 -19.43 15.74
CA MET A 1 15.52 -18.02 15.58
C MET A 1 14.29 -17.27 15.08
N ASP A 2 13.73 -16.37 15.89
CA ASP A 2 12.61 -15.55 15.41
C ASP A 2 13.12 -14.62 14.31
N LYS A 3 12.39 -14.54 13.19
CA LYS A 3 12.85 -13.76 12.03
C LYS A 3 12.58 -12.28 12.36
N SER A 4 13.62 -11.45 12.38
CA SER A 4 13.54 -10.03 12.78
C SER A 4 12.45 -9.24 12.03
N TYR A 5 12.18 -9.57 10.75
CA TYR A 5 11.09 -8.97 9.99
C TYR A 5 9.71 -9.21 10.61
N LYS A 6 9.48 -10.35 11.30
CA LYS A 6 8.20 -10.64 11.97
C LYS A 6 7.96 -9.66 13.09
N ARG A 7 8.99 -9.39 13.89
CA ARG A 7 8.96 -8.37 14.95
C ARG A 7 8.70 -6.99 14.36
N ARG A 8 9.39 -6.61 13.29
CA ARG A 8 9.15 -5.33 12.61
C ARG A 8 7.72 -5.23 12.05
N PHE A 9 7.22 -6.28 11.43
CA PHE A 9 5.84 -6.32 10.93
C PHE A 9 4.81 -6.25 12.06
N GLN A 10 5.09 -6.87 13.21
CA GLN A 10 4.26 -6.76 14.41
C GLN A 10 4.20 -5.31 14.91
N LYS A 11 5.36 -4.64 15.07
CA LYS A 11 5.43 -3.20 15.41
C LYS A 11 4.67 -2.34 14.41
N PHE A 12 4.81 -2.64 13.12
CA PHE A 12 4.06 -1.97 12.06
C PHE A 12 2.54 -2.16 12.21
N SER A 13 2.07 -3.39 12.44
CA SER A 13 0.65 -3.68 12.64
C SER A 13 0.07 -2.97 13.89
N GLU A 14 0.88 -2.83 14.93
CA GLU A 14 0.54 -2.07 16.15
C GLU A 14 0.43 -0.57 15.85
N SER A 15 1.35 0.01 15.07
CA SER A 15 1.30 1.43 14.70
C SER A 15 0.08 1.79 13.84
N LEU A 16 -0.50 0.84 13.12
CA LEU A 16 -1.77 1.05 12.40
C LEU A 16 -2.97 1.30 13.33
N SER A 17 -2.84 0.99 14.62
CA SER A 17 -3.86 1.25 15.64
C SER A 17 -3.62 2.57 16.39
N ASP A 18 -2.52 3.28 16.12
CA ASP A 18 -2.18 4.54 16.78
C ASP A 18 -3.26 5.61 16.52
N PRO A 19 -3.88 6.19 17.57
CA PRO A 19 -4.85 7.27 17.42
C PRO A 19 -4.33 8.45 16.59
N GLU A 20 -3.03 8.77 16.66
CA GLU A 20 -2.43 9.90 15.94
C GLU A 20 -2.31 9.63 14.42
N LEU A 21 -2.28 8.36 14.01
CA LEU A 21 -2.20 7.99 12.58
C LEU A 21 -3.37 8.57 11.78
N ILE A 22 -4.52 8.79 12.43
CA ILE A 22 -5.70 9.38 11.81
C ILE A 22 -5.42 10.78 11.26
N ASN A 23 -4.51 11.53 11.87
CA ASN A 23 -4.18 12.89 11.46
C ASN A 23 -3.42 12.90 10.13
N TYR A 24 -2.61 11.87 9.87
CA TYR A 24 -1.93 11.68 8.59
C TYR A 24 -2.83 11.04 7.53
N ALA A 25 -3.73 10.15 7.93
CA ALA A 25 -4.56 9.38 7.01
C ALA A 25 -5.74 10.17 6.39
N ARG A 26 -6.12 11.31 6.96
CA ARG A 26 -7.24 12.12 6.45
C ARG A 26 -6.82 12.95 5.25
N GLN A 27 -7.49 12.78 4.11
CA GLN A 27 -7.34 13.70 2.99
C GLN A 27 -8.13 14.99 3.21
N ASN A 28 -9.39 14.86 3.64
CA ASN A 28 -10.30 15.99 3.85
C ASN A 28 -11.24 15.73 5.03
N GLY A 29 -11.53 16.79 5.80
CA GLY A 29 -12.54 16.81 6.86
C GLY A 29 -12.10 16.19 8.20
N LYS A 30 -12.27 16.95 9.29
CA LYS A 30 -11.87 16.57 10.66
C LYS A 30 -12.54 15.29 11.18
N ASN A 31 -13.69 14.93 10.62
CA ASN A 31 -14.51 13.78 11.05
C ASN A 31 -14.28 12.50 10.23
N THR A 32 -13.37 12.52 9.24
CA THR A 32 -13.08 11.32 8.46
C THR A 32 -12.36 10.30 9.35
N PHE A 33 -12.77 9.02 9.25
CA PHE A 33 -12.30 7.89 10.07
C PHE A 33 -12.56 7.97 11.59
N SER A 34 -13.31 8.94 12.10
CA SER A 34 -13.59 9.05 13.55
C SER A 34 -14.66 8.07 14.06
N ARG A 35 -15.51 7.55 13.17
CA ARG A 35 -16.59 6.62 13.53
C ARG A 35 -16.17 5.16 13.33
N LYS A 36 -16.62 4.28 14.22
CA LYS A 36 -16.49 2.82 14.06
C LYS A 36 -17.41 2.33 12.93
N ARG A 37 -16.85 2.19 11.73
CA ARG A 37 -17.53 1.66 10.52
C ARG A 37 -17.20 0.17 10.33
N LYS A 38 -17.89 -0.49 9.40
CA LYS A 38 -17.59 -1.85 8.92
C LYS A 38 -16.17 -2.00 8.36
N MET A 39 -15.57 -0.90 7.89
CA MET A 39 -14.19 -0.81 7.44
C MET A 39 -13.45 0.29 8.23
N PRO A 40 -12.89 -0.02 9.41
CA PRO A 40 -12.01 0.87 10.16
C PRO A 40 -10.77 1.29 9.37
N LEU A 41 -10.08 2.35 9.81
CA LEU A 41 -8.87 2.86 9.15
C LEU A 41 -7.78 1.77 9.04
N LYS A 42 -7.48 1.08 10.14
CA LYS A 42 -6.52 -0.04 10.16
C LYS A 42 -6.83 -1.08 9.09
N ASP A 43 -8.08 -1.53 9.03
CA ASP A 43 -8.50 -2.55 8.07
C ASP A 43 -8.39 -2.04 6.63
N MET A 44 -8.78 -0.78 6.40
CA MET A 44 -8.65 -0.16 5.08
C MET A 44 -7.20 -0.07 4.61
N LEU A 45 -6.28 0.30 5.52
CA LEU A 45 -4.84 0.35 5.23
C LEU A 45 -4.29 -1.05 4.92
N LEU A 46 -4.58 -2.03 5.77
CA LEU A 46 -4.14 -3.42 5.57
C LEU A 46 -4.68 -4.00 4.27
N CYS A 47 -5.97 -3.80 3.98
CA CYS A 47 -6.59 -4.25 2.74
C CYS A 47 -5.98 -3.56 1.50
N CYS A 48 -5.51 -2.32 1.60
CA CYS A 48 -4.79 -1.66 0.51
C CYS A 48 -3.37 -2.23 0.30
N LEU A 49 -2.67 -2.53 1.39
CA LEU A 49 -1.30 -3.08 1.36
C LEU A 49 -1.26 -4.56 0.97
N SER A 50 -2.33 -5.32 1.24
CA SER A 50 -2.43 -6.75 0.95
C SER A 50 -2.98 -7.07 -0.45
N LYS A 51 -3.13 -6.07 -1.33
CA LYS A 51 -3.71 -6.26 -2.66
C LYS A 51 -2.87 -7.22 -3.50
N LYS A 52 -3.53 -8.12 -4.22
CA LYS A 52 -2.94 -9.14 -5.09
C LYS A 52 -3.27 -8.90 -6.57
N GLY A 53 -3.81 -7.74 -6.91
CA GLY A 53 -4.22 -7.39 -8.29
C GLY A 53 -5.56 -7.99 -8.69
N LEU A 54 -6.39 -8.41 -7.73
CA LEU A 54 -7.72 -8.94 -8.00
C LEU A 54 -8.76 -7.81 -8.11
N THR A 55 -9.98 -8.17 -8.52
CA THR A 55 -11.09 -7.20 -8.49
C THR A 55 -11.37 -6.76 -7.06
N THR A 56 -11.90 -5.54 -6.87
CA THR A 56 -12.20 -5.02 -5.51
C THR A 56 -13.13 -5.95 -4.71
N ALA A 57 -14.05 -6.66 -5.39
CA ALA A 57 -14.91 -7.64 -4.75
C ALA A 57 -14.11 -8.81 -4.15
N PHE A 58 -13.17 -9.37 -4.92
CA PHE A 58 -12.32 -10.47 -4.48
C PHE A 58 -11.33 -10.03 -3.40
N GLU A 59 -10.73 -8.84 -3.52
CA GLU A 59 -9.83 -8.29 -2.50
C GLU A 59 -10.54 -8.14 -1.14
N LEU A 60 -11.76 -7.57 -1.13
CA LEU A 60 -12.55 -7.43 0.09
C LEU A 60 -12.94 -8.79 0.68
N ARG A 61 -13.42 -9.72 -0.15
CA ARG A 61 -13.78 -11.07 0.29
C ARG A 61 -12.58 -11.80 0.90
N ASN A 62 -11.43 -11.75 0.24
CA ASN A 62 -10.21 -12.41 0.71
C ASN A 62 -9.71 -11.78 2.01
N TYR A 63 -9.72 -10.45 2.10
CA TYR A 63 -9.33 -9.74 3.31
C TYR A 63 -10.19 -10.15 4.52
N PHE A 64 -11.52 -10.13 4.39
CA PHE A 64 -12.41 -10.52 5.50
C PHE A 64 -12.36 -12.03 5.81
N LYS A 65 -12.10 -12.88 4.81
CA LYS A 65 -11.83 -14.30 5.02
C LYS A 65 -10.55 -14.52 5.83
N GLU A 66 -9.44 -13.87 5.45
CA GLU A 66 -8.15 -13.96 6.15
C GLU A 66 -8.24 -13.39 7.58
N LYS A 67 -9.08 -12.36 7.79
CA LYS A 67 -9.37 -11.79 9.11
C LYS A 67 -10.26 -12.69 9.99
N GLY A 68 -10.94 -13.68 9.43
CA GLY A 68 -11.89 -14.53 10.15
C GLY A 68 -13.30 -13.93 10.33
N ASP A 69 -13.67 -12.92 9.52
CA ASP A 69 -14.94 -12.20 9.60
C ASP A 69 -15.78 -12.40 8.32
N LEU A 70 -16.13 -13.66 8.05
CA LEU A 70 -16.82 -14.08 6.81
C LEU A 70 -18.25 -13.52 6.67
N SER A 71 -18.88 -13.12 7.77
CA SER A 71 -20.23 -12.54 7.77
C SER A 71 -20.22 -11.04 7.41
N MET A 72 -19.04 -10.42 7.32
CA MET A 72 -18.92 -8.99 7.03
C MET A 72 -19.43 -8.67 5.62
N GLN A 73 -20.52 -7.89 5.58
CA GLN A 73 -21.08 -7.37 4.34
C GLN A 73 -20.70 -5.89 4.15
N LEU A 74 -19.74 -5.64 3.27
CA LEU A 74 -19.32 -4.30 2.84
C LEU A 74 -19.62 -4.12 1.34
N SER A 75 -20.35 -3.07 0.98
CA SER A 75 -20.57 -2.77 -0.44
C SER A 75 -19.29 -2.23 -1.07
N ILE A 76 -19.03 -2.64 -2.32
CA ILE A 76 -17.88 -2.15 -3.11
C ILE A 76 -17.92 -0.63 -3.20
N GLN A 77 -19.10 -0.05 -3.46
CA GLN A 77 -19.28 1.40 -3.52
C GLN A 77 -18.93 2.08 -2.18
N GLY A 78 -19.39 1.53 -1.06
CA GLY A 78 -19.09 2.06 0.27
C GLY A 78 -17.59 2.06 0.59
N TYR A 79 -16.90 0.96 0.26
CA TYR A 79 -15.45 0.86 0.38
C TYR A 79 -14.74 1.91 -0.48
N LEU A 80 -15.09 2.02 -1.77
CA LEU A 80 -14.44 2.97 -2.68
C LEU A 80 -14.66 4.42 -2.27
N GLN A 81 -15.86 4.77 -1.80
CA GLN A 81 -16.16 6.12 -1.29
C GLN A 81 -15.37 6.46 -0.03
N GLN A 82 -15.16 5.48 0.84
CA GLN A 82 -14.32 5.67 2.02
C GLN A 82 -12.84 5.79 1.63
N ARG A 83 -12.36 4.97 0.69
CA ARG A 83 -10.97 5.01 0.19
C ARG A 83 -10.64 6.35 -0.47
N LYS A 84 -11.59 6.98 -1.16
CA LYS A 84 -11.44 8.35 -1.73
C LYS A 84 -11.15 9.43 -0.67
N ARG A 85 -11.35 9.15 0.62
CA ARG A 85 -11.06 10.09 1.71
C ARG A 85 -9.73 9.81 2.40
N LEU A 86 -9.04 8.74 1.98
CA LEU A 86 -7.71 8.38 2.47
C LEU A 86 -6.67 9.25 1.79
N ASN A 87 -5.84 9.90 2.59
CA ASN A 87 -4.69 10.63 2.09
C ASN A 87 -3.66 9.63 1.52
N PRO A 88 -3.30 9.66 0.23
CA PRO A 88 -2.31 8.75 -0.33
C PRO A 88 -0.92 8.89 0.31
N GLU A 89 -0.57 10.06 0.86
CA GLU A 89 0.73 10.30 1.54
C GLU A 89 0.93 9.44 2.79
N ILE A 90 -0.14 8.79 3.29
CA ILE A 90 -0.03 7.83 4.39
C ILE A 90 0.86 6.63 4.02
N PHE A 91 0.88 6.20 2.75
CA PHE A 91 1.64 5.02 2.34
C PHE A 91 3.15 5.29 2.33
N PRO A 92 3.66 6.38 1.72
CA PRO A 92 5.06 6.80 1.90
C PRO A 92 5.45 6.99 3.37
N TYR A 93 4.59 7.62 4.19
CA TYR A 93 4.82 7.80 5.62
C TYR A 93 5.02 6.47 6.36
N LEU A 94 4.09 5.53 6.16
CA LEU A 94 4.14 4.19 6.73
C LEU A 94 5.39 3.41 6.28
N ASN A 95 5.72 3.50 4.99
CA ASN A 95 6.90 2.85 4.43
C ASN A 95 8.20 3.42 5.02
N ARG A 96 8.30 4.75 5.17
CA ARG A 96 9.45 5.40 5.80
C ARG A 96 9.64 4.91 7.24
N ASN A 97 8.56 4.86 8.03
CA ASN A 97 8.64 4.38 9.42
C ASN A 97 9.07 2.91 9.50
N TYR A 98 8.54 2.06 8.62
CA TYR A 98 8.95 0.66 8.52
C TYR A 98 10.43 0.53 8.16
N LEU A 99 10.90 1.28 7.17
CA LEU A 99 12.30 1.26 6.73
C LEU A 99 13.25 1.82 7.79
N MET A 100 12.85 2.85 8.55
CA MET A 100 13.68 3.40 9.63
C MET A 100 13.97 2.34 10.71
N ASP A 101 13.01 1.48 11.05
CA ASP A 101 13.24 0.35 11.97
C ASP A 101 14.24 -0.66 11.38
N PHE A 102 14.19 -0.92 10.06
CA PHE A 102 15.16 -1.78 9.39
C PHE A 102 16.58 -1.18 9.42
N TYR A 103 16.76 0.05 8.94
CA TYR A 103 18.09 0.67 8.78
C TYR A 103 18.78 1.01 10.10
N HIS A 104 18.03 1.22 11.19
CA HIS A 104 18.60 1.46 12.53
C HIS A 104 18.71 0.19 13.39
N SER A 105 18.31 -0.97 12.87
CA SER A 105 18.46 -2.25 13.57
C SER A 105 19.77 -2.94 13.22
N ASP A 106 20.03 -4.05 13.90
CA ASP A 106 21.11 -5.00 13.61
C ASP A 106 20.74 -6.06 12.55
N GLU A 107 19.53 -5.99 11.99
CA GLU A 107 19.07 -6.86 10.91
C GLU A 107 19.88 -6.75 9.61
N PRO A 108 20.13 -5.54 9.05
CA PRO A 108 20.89 -5.41 7.81
C PRO A 108 22.35 -5.81 8.01
N LYS A 109 22.75 -6.93 7.41
CA LYS A 109 24.16 -7.32 7.32
C LYS A 109 24.81 -6.59 6.16
N LEU A 110 25.91 -5.91 6.44
CA LEU A 110 26.70 -5.18 5.44
C LEU A 110 27.82 -6.07 4.89
N TRP A 111 28.09 -5.94 3.59
CA TRP A 111 29.28 -6.48 2.92
C TRP A 111 30.21 -5.31 2.61
N ASN A 112 31.40 -5.27 3.22
CA ASN A 112 32.37 -4.18 3.09
C ASN A 112 31.79 -2.78 3.38
N GLY A 113 30.85 -2.68 4.33
CA GLY A 113 30.16 -1.43 4.66
C GLY A 113 28.96 -1.09 3.77
N TYR A 114 28.62 -1.93 2.80
CA TYR A 114 27.50 -1.72 1.87
C TYR A 114 26.39 -2.75 2.06
N LEU A 115 25.14 -2.33 1.79
CA LEU A 115 24.02 -3.25 1.63
C LEU A 115 24.09 -3.93 0.27
N LEU A 116 24.20 -5.25 0.27
CA LEU A 116 24.12 -6.05 -0.95
C LEU A 116 22.65 -6.35 -1.26
N VAL A 117 22.12 -5.75 -2.31
CA VAL A 117 20.73 -5.92 -2.75
C VAL A 117 20.72 -6.46 -4.18
N ALA A 118 19.99 -7.55 -4.41
CA ALA A 118 19.66 -8.01 -5.75
C ALA A 118 18.28 -7.46 -6.11
N ILE A 119 18.22 -6.64 -7.15
CA ILE A 119 16.96 -6.07 -7.67
C ILE A 119 16.75 -6.64 -9.06
N ASP A 120 15.66 -7.36 -9.25
CA ASP A 120 15.17 -7.71 -10.58
C ASP A 120 14.18 -6.66 -11.06
N GLY A 121 14.27 -6.27 -12.33
CA GLY A 121 13.41 -5.26 -12.92
C GLY A 121 12.01 -5.82 -13.12
N SER A 122 11.01 -5.20 -12.49
CA SER A 122 9.60 -5.55 -12.71
C SER A 122 8.96 -4.57 -13.71
N LYS A 123 8.01 -5.07 -14.50
CA LYS A 123 7.14 -4.25 -15.36
C LYS A 123 5.78 -4.13 -14.68
N ALA A 124 5.23 -2.92 -14.64
CA ALA A 124 3.87 -2.64 -14.22
C ALA A 124 3.14 -1.93 -15.36
N GLU A 125 1.81 -2.05 -15.42
CA GLU A 125 0.96 -1.25 -16.30
C GLU A 125 0.31 -0.12 -15.50
N VAL A 126 0.45 1.11 -15.96
CA VAL A 126 -0.30 2.24 -15.43
C VAL A 126 -1.60 2.48 -16.20
N PRO A 127 -2.65 3.07 -15.59
CA PRO A 127 -3.86 3.45 -16.31
C PRO A 127 -3.55 4.35 -17.51
N ASN A 128 -4.23 4.13 -18.63
CA ASN A 128 -4.07 4.95 -19.84
C ASN A 128 -4.75 6.33 -19.66
N SER A 129 -4.07 7.24 -18.96
CA SER A 129 -4.46 8.64 -18.79
C SER A 129 -3.56 9.56 -19.61
N LYS A 130 -4.02 10.78 -19.92
CA LYS A 130 -3.20 11.79 -20.61
C LYS A 130 -1.90 12.07 -19.83
N GLU A 131 -2.03 12.29 -18.52
CA GLU A 131 -0.92 12.55 -17.59
C GLU A 131 0.11 11.42 -17.58
N ASN A 132 -0.32 10.16 -17.57
CA ASN A 132 0.59 9.01 -17.55
C ASN A 132 1.36 8.88 -18.88
N ARG A 133 0.70 9.17 -20.01
CA ARG A 133 1.38 9.16 -21.32
C ARG A 133 2.42 10.25 -21.46
N GLU A 134 2.17 11.42 -20.86
CA GLU A 134 3.13 12.53 -20.83
C GLU A 134 4.30 12.24 -19.87
N THR A 135 4.02 11.67 -18.70
CA THR A 135 5.01 11.38 -17.66
C THR A 135 5.91 10.19 -18.01
N PHE A 136 5.31 9.11 -18.50
CA PHE A 136 5.97 7.81 -18.65
C PHE A 136 6.08 7.35 -20.11
N GLY A 137 5.54 8.11 -21.07
CA GLY A 137 5.58 7.80 -22.49
C GLY A 137 4.47 6.87 -22.97
N ASN A 138 4.52 6.57 -24.27
CA ASN A 138 3.62 5.62 -24.93
C ASN A 138 4.40 4.41 -25.45
N SER A 139 3.83 3.22 -25.27
CA SER A 139 4.32 2.03 -25.95
C SER A 139 3.71 1.96 -27.35
N GLY A 140 4.52 2.28 -28.37
CA GLY A 140 4.13 2.08 -29.76
C GLY A 140 4.25 0.60 -30.17
N ASN A 141 3.55 0.24 -31.25
CA ASN A 141 3.81 -1.02 -31.94
C ASN A 141 5.15 -0.96 -32.68
N GLN A 142 5.57 -2.07 -33.29
CA GLN A 142 6.83 -2.21 -34.06
C GLN A 142 7.02 -1.19 -35.20
N HIS A 143 6.01 -0.36 -35.50
CA HIS A 143 6.05 0.70 -36.50
C HIS A 143 6.23 2.11 -35.90
N SER A 144 6.40 2.26 -34.58
CA SER A 144 6.57 3.58 -33.96
C SER A 144 8.01 4.08 -34.06
N LYS A 145 8.19 5.30 -34.57
CA LYS A 145 9.51 5.96 -34.78
C LYS A 145 10.15 6.53 -33.51
N THR A 146 9.53 6.35 -32.34
CA THR A 146 9.98 6.91 -31.06
C THR A 146 10.39 5.80 -30.10
N GLY A 147 11.49 6.01 -29.38
CA GLY A 147 12.03 5.07 -28.39
C GLY A 147 10.99 4.69 -27.34
N GLN A 148 10.99 3.40 -26.96
CA GLN A 148 10.00 2.85 -26.05
C GLN A 148 10.32 3.25 -24.62
N VAL A 149 9.44 4.06 -24.02
CA VAL A 149 9.28 4.08 -22.57
C VAL A 149 7.87 3.53 -22.33
N ARG A 150 7.81 2.35 -21.70
CA ARG A 150 6.55 1.68 -21.39
C ARG A 150 6.20 1.98 -19.94
N ALA A 151 5.09 2.68 -19.77
CA ALA A 151 4.38 2.86 -18.53
C ALA A 151 3.34 1.75 -18.32
#